data_AF-A0A821JJG6-F1
#
_entry.id   AF-A0A821JJG6-F1
#
_cell.length_a   1.000
_cell.length_b   1.000
_cell.length_c   1.000
_cell.angle_alpha   90.00
_cell.angle_beta   90.00
_cell.angle_gamma   90.00
#
_symmetry.space_group_name_H-M   'P 1'
#
loop_
_entity.id
_entity.type
_entity.pdbx_description
1 polymer ?
#
loop_
_entity_poly.entity_id
_entity_poly.type
_entity_poly.pdbx_seq_one_letter_code
_entity_poly.pdbx_strand_id
1 'polypeptide(L)'
;MNSVSFTYSSLRNINFSCAHLGNVNFPYAQLVNVSFLSADLSYPDFRGAKFQNTSFSSAILISAKFERTEASFTNFGQANTILARFDDANLNYSNFSHANIKRASFVRANLNEVEFSRANLYKVNFNGTNITDKQLHSALSIQDALLPNKTFAQDTNLIKNGQHDCTSSGINGWTLQSGNVSKVMFGKNEINCQFTLQSISTGATMHQRVILSGIWDSSSWP
;
A
#
# COMPACT_ATOMS: atom_id res chain seq x y z
N MET A 1 25.73 -15.80 -13.78
CA MET A 1 26.47 -14.51 -13.75
C MET A 1 26.56 -14.07 -12.30
N ASN A 2 27.74 -13.72 -11.82
CA ASN A 2 27.89 -13.21 -10.46
C ASN A 2 27.16 -11.88 -10.37
N SER A 3 26.22 -11.75 -9.44
CA SER A 3 25.58 -10.48 -9.16
C SER A 3 26.62 -9.47 -8.68
N VAL A 4 26.56 -8.24 -9.22
CA VAL A 4 27.37 -7.14 -8.70
C VAL A 4 26.96 -6.89 -7.26
N SER A 5 27.94 -6.76 -6.37
CA SER A 5 27.69 -6.59 -4.94
C SER A 5 28.39 -5.35 -4.39
N PHE A 6 27.63 -4.59 -3.62
CA PHE A 6 27.97 -3.37 -2.89
C PHE A 6 27.80 -3.58 -1.38
N THR A 7 27.89 -4.82 -0.91
CA THR A 7 27.75 -5.16 0.52
C THR A 7 28.72 -4.34 1.37
N TYR A 8 28.21 -3.71 2.44
CA TYR A 8 28.95 -2.80 3.33
C TYR A 8 29.59 -1.57 2.68
N SER A 9 29.31 -1.28 1.41
CA SER A 9 29.90 -0.13 0.73
C SER A 9 29.25 1.19 1.15
N SER A 10 30.00 2.28 1.01
CA SER A 10 29.48 3.64 1.12
C SER A 10 29.44 4.28 -0.27
N LEU A 11 28.23 4.48 -0.80
CA LEU A 11 27.98 5.12 -2.08
C LEU A 11 27.43 6.53 -1.81
N ARG A 12 28.14 7.55 -2.29
CA ARG A 12 27.80 8.95 -2.06
C ARG A 12 27.72 9.71 -3.36
N ASN A 13 26.64 10.47 -3.57
CA ASN A 13 26.43 11.33 -4.74
C ASN A 13 26.48 10.55 -6.08
N ILE A 14 25.90 9.35 -6.11
CA ILE A 14 25.89 8.50 -7.31
C ILE A 14 24.55 8.57 -8.02
N ASN A 15 24.60 8.66 -9.34
CA ASN A 15 23.43 8.62 -10.19
C ASN A 15 23.37 7.29 -10.97
N PHE A 16 22.43 6.43 -10.60
CA PHE A 16 22.06 5.19 -11.29
C PHE A 16 20.73 5.33 -12.04
N SER A 17 20.28 6.55 -12.35
CA SER A 17 19.01 6.74 -13.05
C SER A 17 19.02 6.02 -14.40
N CYS A 18 17.93 5.32 -14.72
CA CYS A 18 17.77 4.50 -15.92
C CYS A 18 18.78 3.33 -16.06
N ALA A 19 19.54 3.00 -15.02
CA ALA A 19 20.50 1.89 -15.08
C ALA A 19 19.79 0.52 -15.04
N HIS A 20 20.39 -0.48 -15.69
CA HIS A 20 19.98 -1.88 -15.58
C HIS A 20 20.81 -2.58 -14.50
N LEU A 21 20.22 -2.74 -13.32
CA LEU A 21 20.84 -3.22 -12.09
C LEU A 21 20.08 -4.45 -11.52
N GLY A 22 19.54 -5.29 -12.41
CA GLY A 22 18.88 -6.53 -12.01
C GLY A 22 19.82 -7.44 -11.21
N ASN A 23 19.31 -7.98 -10.10
CA ASN A 23 20.02 -8.85 -9.15
C ASN A 23 21.23 -8.19 -8.44
N VAL A 24 21.37 -6.87 -8.45
CA VAL A 24 22.46 -6.18 -7.73
C VAL A 24 22.19 -6.20 -6.22
N ASN A 25 23.26 -6.40 -5.45
CA ASN A 25 23.20 -6.50 -4.01
C ASN A 25 23.79 -5.26 -3.34
N PHE A 26 23.08 -4.68 -2.39
CA PHE A 26 23.47 -3.60 -1.49
C PHE A 26 23.29 -3.93 0.02
N PRO A 27 23.42 -5.17 0.53
CA PRO A 27 23.23 -5.43 1.96
C PRO A 27 24.13 -4.56 2.83
N TYR A 28 23.54 -3.92 3.84
CA TYR A 28 24.25 -3.05 4.79
C TYR A 28 25.01 -1.88 4.15
N ALA A 29 24.72 -1.52 2.90
CA ALA A 29 25.33 -0.39 2.23
C ALA A 29 24.81 0.94 2.82
N GLN A 30 25.65 1.98 2.77
CA GLN A 30 25.25 3.36 3.04
C GLN A 30 25.08 4.09 1.71
N LEU A 31 23.84 4.52 1.40
CA LEU A 31 23.50 5.24 0.19
C LEU A 31 23.13 6.68 0.57
N VAL A 32 24.02 7.63 0.24
CA VAL A 32 23.83 9.05 0.55
C VAL A 32 23.76 9.84 -0.74
N ASN A 33 22.65 10.55 -0.98
CA ASN A 33 22.42 11.29 -2.22
C ASN A 33 22.52 10.38 -3.47
N VAL A 34 21.85 9.23 -3.45
CA VAL A 34 21.87 8.26 -4.56
C VAL A 34 20.53 8.29 -5.31
N SER A 35 20.58 8.38 -6.64
CA SER A 35 19.38 8.31 -7.48
C SER A 35 19.31 6.98 -8.22
N PHE A 36 18.20 6.26 -8.06
CA PHE A 36 17.79 5.11 -8.86
C PHE A 36 16.53 5.44 -9.70
N LEU A 37 16.34 6.72 -10.04
CA LEU A 37 15.17 7.16 -10.83
C LEU A 37 15.03 6.31 -12.10
N SER A 38 13.87 5.65 -12.25
CA SER A 38 13.57 4.80 -13.40
C SER A 38 14.58 3.66 -13.66
N ALA A 39 15.38 3.27 -12.67
CA ALA A 39 16.30 2.15 -12.80
C ALA A 39 15.56 0.80 -12.78
N ASP A 40 16.09 -0.18 -13.47
CA ASP A 40 15.66 -1.58 -13.35
C ASP A 40 16.47 -2.26 -12.25
N LEU A 41 15.85 -2.43 -11.09
CA LEU A 41 16.35 -3.16 -9.94
C LEU A 41 15.40 -4.33 -9.67
N SER A 42 15.32 -5.27 -10.61
CA SER A 42 14.59 -6.52 -10.38
C SER A 42 15.38 -7.43 -9.43
N TYR A 43 14.76 -7.92 -8.35
CA TYR A 43 15.35 -8.82 -7.33
C TYR A 43 16.58 -8.31 -6.54
N PRO A 44 16.69 -7.03 -6.16
CA PRO A 44 17.84 -6.50 -5.44
C PRO A 44 17.79 -6.89 -3.97
N ASP A 45 18.95 -6.88 -3.34
CA ASP A 45 19.09 -7.07 -1.91
C ASP A 45 19.57 -5.79 -1.23
N PHE A 46 18.69 -5.08 -0.54
CA PHE A 46 18.99 -3.88 0.26
C PHE A 46 18.96 -4.16 1.77
N ARG A 47 18.95 -5.42 2.22
CA ARG A 47 18.74 -5.74 3.65
C ARG A 47 19.72 -5.00 4.55
N GLY A 48 19.21 -4.32 5.57
CA GLY A 48 20.01 -3.55 6.52
C GLY A 48 20.70 -2.30 5.94
N ALA A 49 20.44 -1.93 4.69
CA ALA A 49 21.01 -0.73 4.09
C ALA A 49 20.45 0.55 4.73
N LYS A 50 21.25 1.62 4.67
CA LYS A 50 20.89 2.96 5.16
C LYS A 50 20.77 3.91 3.99
N PHE A 51 19.64 4.61 3.91
CA PHE A 51 19.35 5.57 2.85
C PHE A 51 19.27 6.97 3.45
N GLN A 52 20.02 7.89 2.87
CA GLN A 52 19.92 9.31 3.17
C GLN A 52 19.77 10.05 1.85
N ASN A 53 18.64 10.75 1.67
CA ASN A 53 18.33 11.46 0.43
C ASN A 53 18.48 10.55 -0.82
N THR A 54 17.91 9.35 -0.74
CA THR A 54 17.91 8.37 -1.85
C THR A 54 16.54 8.35 -2.52
N SER A 55 16.54 8.22 -3.85
CA SER A 55 15.31 8.14 -4.64
C SER A 55 15.27 6.86 -5.44
N PHE A 56 14.18 6.12 -5.30
CA PHE A 56 13.75 5.00 -6.13
C PHE A 56 12.53 5.35 -6.98
N SER A 57 12.29 6.65 -7.23
CA SER A 57 11.12 7.08 -8.01
C SER A 57 11.07 6.36 -9.35
N SER A 58 9.89 5.86 -9.71
CA SER A 58 9.64 5.15 -10.98
C SER A 58 10.52 3.91 -11.22
N ALA A 59 11.27 3.44 -10.22
CA ALA A 59 12.14 2.27 -10.35
C ALA A 59 11.34 0.96 -10.41
N ILE A 60 11.90 -0.05 -11.08
CA ILE A 60 11.40 -1.42 -11.02
C ILE A 60 12.11 -2.11 -9.85
N LEU A 61 11.35 -2.56 -8.86
CA LEU A 61 11.81 -3.12 -7.58
C LEU A 61 11.08 -4.44 -7.26
N ILE A 62 10.82 -5.25 -8.28
CA ILE A 62 10.06 -6.49 -8.14
C ILE A 62 10.83 -7.45 -7.22
N SER A 63 10.15 -7.97 -6.20
CA SER A 63 10.71 -8.88 -5.19
C SER A 63 11.97 -8.34 -4.49
N ALA A 64 12.11 -7.01 -4.41
CA ALA A 64 13.21 -6.36 -3.71
C ALA A 64 13.18 -6.65 -2.20
N LYS A 65 14.36 -6.84 -1.61
CA LYS A 65 14.54 -7.13 -0.19
C LYS A 65 15.01 -5.87 0.54
N PHE A 66 14.10 -5.21 1.24
CA PHE A 66 14.33 -4.00 2.06
C PHE A 66 14.22 -4.29 3.56
N GLU A 67 14.35 -5.54 3.99
CA GLU A 67 14.19 -5.85 5.42
C GLU A 67 15.22 -5.10 6.26
N ARG A 68 14.75 -4.54 7.39
CA ARG A 68 15.58 -3.82 8.37
C ARG A 68 16.36 -2.63 7.81
N THR A 69 15.91 -2.01 6.71
CA THR A 69 16.55 -0.79 6.19
C THR A 69 16.25 0.43 7.06
N GLU A 70 17.19 1.36 7.13
CA GLU A 70 16.95 2.73 7.58
C GLU A 70 16.61 3.58 6.35
N ALA A 71 15.33 3.69 6.03
CA ALA A 71 14.82 4.23 4.77
C ALA A 71 13.87 5.42 4.98
N SER A 72 14.03 6.17 6.07
CA SER A 72 13.23 7.37 6.32
C SER A 72 13.41 8.41 5.20
N PHE A 73 12.36 9.18 4.90
CA PHE A 73 12.35 10.22 3.86
C PHE A 73 12.76 9.73 2.46
N THR A 74 12.65 8.43 2.19
CA THR A 74 13.04 7.86 0.89
C THR A 74 11.88 7.97 -0.10
N ASN A 75 12.19 8.33 -1.34
CA ASN A 75 11.19 8.46 -2.39
C ASN A 75 11.03 7.15 -3.17
N PHE A 76 9.90 6.46 -3.01
CA PHE A 76 9.46 5.30 -3.81
C PHE A 76 8.27 5.64 -4.73
N GLY A 77 8.02 6.93 -5.00
CA GLY A 77 6.89 7.39 -5.81
C GLY A 77 6.89 6.74 -7.19
N GLN A 78 5.72 6.28 -7.65
CA GLN A 78 5.55 5.56 -8.93
C GLN A 78 6.36 4.27 -9.09
N ALA A 79 7.08 3.81 -8.07
CA ALA A 79 7.90 2.61 -8.17
C ALA A 79 7.03 1.35 -8.28
N ASN A 80 7.57 0.32 -8.94
CA ASN A 80 6.97 -1.00 -9.00
C ASN A 80 7.64 -1.92 -7.96
N THR A 81 7.01 -2.05 -6.78
CA THR A 81 7.53 -2.80 -5.62
C THR A 81 6.72 -4.09 -5.37
N ILE A 82 6.15 -4.68 -6.43
CA ILE A 82 5.40 -5.93 -6.33
C ILE A 82 6.25 -7.00 -5.62
N LEU A 83 5.67 -7.67 -4.63
CA LEU A 83 6.32 -8.72 -3.81
C LEU A 83 7.55 -8.25 -3.01
N ALA A 84 7.81 -6.95 -2.91
CA ALA A 84 8.91 -6.44 -2.11
C ALA A 84 8.69 -6.70 -0.60
N ARG A 85 9.79 -6.81 0.14
CA ARG A 85 9.78 -7.06 1.59
C ARG A 85 10.43 -5.91 2.33
N PHE A 86 9.63 -5.15 3.06
CA PHE A 86 10.01 -4.05 3.93
C PHE A 86 9.87 -4.44 5.42
N ASP A 87 9.93 -5.74 5.73
CA ASP A 87 9.76 -6.23 7.10
C ASP A 87 10.78 -5.58 8.05
N ASP A 88 10.32 -5.10 9.21
CA ASP A 88 11.13 -4.41 10.22
C ASP A 88 11.90 -3.16 9.68
N ALA A 89 11.53 -2.61 8.52
CA ALA A 89 12.16 -1.41 7.98
C ALA A 89 11.68 -0.12 8.68
N ASN A 90 12.56 0.87 8.79
CA ASN A 90 12.17 2.22 9.17
C ASN A 90 11.89 3.05 7.91
N LEU A 91 10.62 3.37 7.65
CA LEU A 91 10.16 4.09 6.46
C LEU A 91 9.52 5.45 6.82
N ASN A 92 9.80 6.01 7.99
CA ASN A 92 9.17 7.25 8.43
C ASN A 92 9.27 8.36 7.36
N TYR A 93 8.15 9.01 7.06
CA TYR A 93 8.05 10.08 6.06
C TYR A 93 8.43 9.68 4.63
N SER A 94 8.47 8.38 4.30
CA SER A 94 8.73 7.92 2.94
C SER A 94 7.52 8.07 2.04
N ASN A 95 7.78 8.28 0.75
CA ASN A 95 6.74 8.52 -0.24
C ASN A 95 6.55 7.28 -1.13
N PHE A 96 5.37 6.67 -1.10
CA PHE A 96 4.96 5.59 -1.99
C PHE A 96 3.79 6.01 -2.91
N SER A 97 3.58 7.31 -3.10
CA SER A 97 2.50 7.83 -3.92
C SER A 97 2.57 7.28 -5.35
N HIS A 98 1.44 6.83 -5.88
CA HIS A 98 1.31 6.17 -7.19
C HIS A 98 2.08 4.86 -7.37
N ALA A 99 2.71 4.32 -6.31
CA ALA A 99 3.49 3.08 -6.43
C ALA A 99 2.58 1.86 -6.61
N ASN A 100 3.10 0.84 -7.28
CA ASN A 100 2.47 -0.47 -7.37
C ASN A 100 3.11 -1.40 -6.33
N ILE A 101 2.42 -1.60 -5.21
CA ILE A 101 2.95 -2.25 -4.00
C ILE A 101 2.26 -3.61 -3.77
N LYS A 102 1.66 -4.20 -4.80
CA LYS A 102 0.87 -5.42 -4.66
C LYS A 102 1.65 -6.54 -4.00
N ARG A 103 1.02 -7.20 -3.03
CA ARG A 103 1.56 -8.37 -2.33
C ARG A 103 2.89 -8.11 -1.61
N ALA A 104 3.25 -6.86 -1.37
CA ALA A 104 4.41 -6.52 -0.56
C ALA A 104 4.15 -6.79 0.92
N SER A 105 5.23 -6.90 1.69
CA SER A 105 5.19 -7.07 3.14
C SER A 105 5.83 -5.89 3.85
N PHE A 106 5.14 -5.33 4.83
CA PHE A 106 5.60 -4.26 5.72
C PHE A 106 5.52 -4.72 7.18
N VAL A 107 5.66 -6.02 7.45
CA VAL A 107 5.43 -6.56 8.79
C VAL A 107 6.35 -5.87 9.80
N ARG A 108 5.75 -5.27 10.85
CA ARG A 108 6.45 -4.49 11.88
C ARG A 108 7.29 -3.31 11.37
N ALA A 109 7.08 -2.86 10.14
CA ALA A 109 7.73 -1.67 9.62
C ALA A 109 7.25 -0.41 10.37
N ASN A 110 8.14 0.58 10.52
CA ASN A 110 7.77 1.89 11.01
C ASN A 110 7.22 2.73 9.86
N LEU A 111 5.92 3.02 9.87
CA LEU A 111 5.21 3.70 8.79
C LEU A 111 4.69 5.09 9.19
N ASN A 112 5.31 5.76 10.18
CA ASN A 112 4.85 7.09 10.57
C ASN A 112 4.91 8.06 9.38
N GLU A 113 3.78 8.71 9.10
CA GLU A 113 3.65 9.72 8.04
C GLU A 113 4.10 9.23 6.65
N VAL A 114 4.00 7.92 6.38
CA VAL A 114 4.20 7.37 5.03
C VAL A 114 3.01 7.74 4.14
N GLU A 115 3.31 8.18 2.91
CA GLU A 115 2.31 8.53 1.91
C GLU A 115 2.00 7.34 0.98
N PHE A 116 0.74 6.92 0.91
CA PHE A 116 0.26 5.89 -0.03
C PHE A 116 -0.74 6.43 -1.05
N SER A 117 -0.75 7.74 -1.29
CA SER A 117 -1.70 8.39 -2.21
C SER A 117 -1.66 7.75 -3.60
N ARG A 118 -2.79 7.24 -4.07
CA ARG A 118 -2.97 6.53 -5.35
C ARG A 118 -2.09 5.27 -5.50
N ALA A 119 -1.55 4.73 -4.41
CA ALA A 119 -0.78 3.49 -4.43
C ALA A 119 -1.69 2.26 -4.53
N ASN A 120 -1.24 1.20 -5.20
CA ASN A 120 -1.94 -0.07 -5.23
C ASN A 120 -1.46 -0.99 -4.10
N LEU A 121 -2.27 -1.14 -3.06
CA LEU A 121 -1.98 -1.93 -1.86
C LEU A 121 -2.70 -3.29 -1.85
N TYR A 122 -3.08 -3.83 -3.02
CA TYR A 122 -3.74 -5.13 -3.10
C TYR A 122 -2.88 -6.25 -2.47
N LYS A 123 -3.45 -6.98 -1.52
CA LYS A 123 -2.80 -8.06 -0.76
C LYS A 123 -1.53 -7.65 0.00
N VAL A 124 -1.38 -6.37 0.35
CA VAL A 124 -0.25 -5.91 1.16
C VAL A 124 -0.39 -6.38 2.60
N ASN A 125 0.71 -6.78 3.23
CA ASN A 125 0.74 -7.16 4.64
C ASN A 125 1.28 -6.03 5.52
N PHE A 126 0.41 -5.42 6.33
CA PHE A 126 0.72 -4.37 7.30
C PHE A 126 0.69 -4.86 8.76
N ASN A 127 0.73 -6.17 9.02
CA ASN A 127 0.67 -6.71 10.38
C ASN A 127 1.78 -6.14 11.28
N GLY A 128 1.41 -5.70 12.47
CA GLY A 128 2.34 -5.14 13.45
C GLY A 128 2.84 -3.72 13.13
N THR A 129 2.27 -3.06 12.11
CA THR A 129 2.50 -1.62 11.87
C THR A 129 1.51 -0.76 12.64
N ASN A 130 1.69 0.56 12.60
CA ASN A 130 0.80 1.58 13.14
C ASN A 130 0.10 2.41 12.04
N ILE A 131 -0.12 1.82 10.87
CA ILE A 131 -0.77 2.51 9.75
C ILE A 131 -2.16 3.02 10.12
N THR A 132 -2.51 4.20 9.63
CA THR A 132 -3.74 4.91 10.02
C THR A 132 -4.73 5.08 8.87
N ASP A 133 -5.97 5.40 9.27
CA ASP A 133 -7.08 5.95 8.47
C ASP A 133 -6.65 6.80 7.29
N LYS A 134 -6.02 7.90 7.70
CA LYS A 134 -5.58 9.01 6.88
C LYS A 134 -4.58 8.56 5.81
N GLN A 135 -3.70 7.62 6.13
CA GLN A 135 -2.67 7.13 5.20
C GLN A 135 -3.26 6.23 4.12
N LEU A 136 -4.39 5.56 4.40
CA LEU A 136 -5.04 4.64 3.47
C LEU A 136 -6.13 5.31 2.63
N HIS A 137 -6.73 6.41 3.09
CA HIS A 137 -7.88 7.08 2.47
C HIS A 137 -7.72 7.52 1.00
N SER A 138 -6.48 7.66 0.54
CA SER A 138 -6.20 8.05 -0.86
C SER A 138 -5.57 6.93 -1.67
N ALA A 139 -5.42 5.72 -1.13
CA ALA A 139 -4.86 4.59 -1.86
C ALA A 139 -5.77 4.19 -3.04
N LEU A 140 -5.17 3.72 -4.12
CA LEU A 140 -5.91 3.26 -5.30
C LEU A 140 -6.66 1.95 -5.01
N SER A 141 -6.10 1.10 -4.16
CA SER A 141 -6.73 -0.16 -3.74
C SER A 141 -6.10 -0.63 -2.44
N ILE A 142 -6.92 -1.16 -1.52
CA ILE A 142 -6.48 -1.87 -0.31
C ILE A 142 -7.09 -3.28 -0.21
N GLN A 143 -7.60 -3.80 -1.33
CA GLN A 143 -8.31 -5.08 -1.36
C GLN A 143 -7.39 -6.21 -0.87
N ASP A 144 -7.91 -7.07 0.01
CA ASP A 144 -7.21 -8.19 0.65
C ASP A 144 -5.93 -7.80 1.43
N ALA A 145 -5.73 -6.51 1.75
CA ALA A 145 -4.62 -6.10 2.60
C ALA A 145 -4.80 -6.64 4.04
N LEU A 146 -3.72 -7.13 4.65
CA LEU A 146 -3.70 -7.54 6.04
C LEU A 146 -3.37 -6.33 6.91
N LEU A 147 -4.39 -5.69 7.48
CA LEU A 147 -4.23 -4.51 8.34
C LEU A 147 -3.83 -4.91 9.77
N PRO A 148 -3.06 -4.08 10.50
CA PRO A 148 -2.76 -4.36 11.89
C PRO A 148 -4.05 -4.34 12.74
N ASN A 149 -4.05 -5.13 13.81
CA ASN A 149 -5.15 -5.17 14.77
C ASN A 149 -5.48 -3.74 15.24
N LYS A 150 -6.77 -3.35 15.13
CA LYS A 150 -7.32 -2.02 15.49
C LYS A 150 -7.21 -0.91 14.44
N THR A 151 -6.94 -1.21 13.16
CA THR A 151 -7.04 -0.22 12.08
C THR A 151 -8.50 0.01 11.68
N PHE A 152 -8.93 1.26 11.55
CA PHE A 152 -10.32 1.69 11.37
C PHE A 152 -10.60 2.14 9.92
N ALA A 153 -10.12 1.45 8.88
CA ALA A 153 -10.09 2.00 7.52
C ALA A 153 -11.45 2.58 7.05
N GLN A 154 -11.55 3.92 7.01
CA GLN A 154 -12.68 4.66 6.48
C GLN A 154 -12.37 5.03 5.02
N ASP A 155 -12.66 4.14 4.08
CA ASP A 155 -12.54 4.49 2.67
C ASP A 155 -13.68 3.93 1.80
N THR A 156 -14.15 4.75 0.88
CA THR A 156 -15.31 4.59 -0.02
C THR A 156 -15.00 3.70 -1.23
N ASN A 157 -13.75 3.28 -1.41
CA ASN A 157 -13.28 2.55 -2.60
C ASN A 157 -13.32 1.01 -2.50
N LEU A 158 -13.78 0.43 -1.38
CA LEU A 158 -13.78 -1.04 -1.17
C LEU A 158 -14.90 -1.82 -1.90
N ILE A 159 -15.77 -1.18 -2.68
CA ILE A 159 -16.71 -1.91 -3.56
C ILE A 159 -16.58 -1.40 -4.99
N LYS A 160 -15.73 -2.08 -5.77
CA LYS A 160 -15.98 -2.29 -7.20
C LYS A 160 -16.36 -3.75 -7.44
N ASN A 161 -17.34 -4.25 -6.69
CA ASN A 161 -18.22 -5.30 -7.20
C ASN A 161 -19.53 -4.61 -7.59
N GLY A 162 -19.97 -4.84 -8.82
CA GLY A 162 -21.03 -4.07 -9.48
C GLY A 162 -22.32 -3.93 -8.66
N GLN A 163 -23.03 -2.85 -9.02
CA GLN A 163 -24.42 -2.47 -8.70
C GLN A 163 -24.68 -1.66 -7.42
N HIS A 164 -24.65 -0.35 -7.63
CA HIS A 164 -25.63 0.72 -7.34
C HIS A 164 -26.76 0.62 -6.30
N ASP A 165 -27.10 -0.51 -5.67
CA ASP A 165 -28.27 -0.57 -4.80
C ASP A 165 -27.92 -0.96 -3.36
N CYS A 166 -27.88 0.06 -2.50
CA CYS A 166 -27.93 -0.11 -1.04
C CYS A 166 -29.37 -0.39 -0.58
N THR A 167 -30.04 -1.37 -1.18
CA THR A 167 -31.36 -1.83 -0.73
C THR A 167 -31.20 -2.99 0.26
N SER A 168 -32.15 -3.15 1.18
CA SER A 168 -32.17 -4.25 2.16
C SER A 168 -32.13 -5.64 1.50
N SER A 169 -32.57 -5.76 0.25
CA SER A 169 -32.51 -6.98 -0.57
C SER A 169 -31.15 -7.19 -1.26
N GLY A 170 -30.47 -6.10 -1.69
CA GLY A 170 -29.19 -6.19 -2.39
C GLY A 170 -28.01 -6.61 -1.50
N ILE A 171 -28.03 -6.21 -0.23
CA ILE A 171 -26.92 -6.44 0.70
C ILE A 171 -26.91 -7.87 1.28
N ASN A 172 -28.07 -8.52 1.38
CA ASN A 172 -28.18 -9.90 1.87
C ASN A 172 -27.53 -10.94 0.92
N GLY A 173 -27.19 -10.54 -0.32
CA GLY A 173 -26.48 -11.37 -1.30
C GLY A 173 -24.97 -11.08 -1.39
N TRP A 174 -24.43 -10.16 -0.58
CA TRP A 174 -23.02 -9.79 -0.67
C TRP A 174 -22.12 -10.88 -0.07
N THR A 175 -21.49 -11.66 -0.94
CA THR A 175 -20.34 -12.50 -0.58
C THR A 175 -19.06 -11.72 -0.78
N LEU A 176 -18.30 -11.50 0.29
CA LEU A 176 -16.95 -10.96 0.19
C LEU A 176 -16.00 -12.09 -0.17
N GLN A 177 -15.00 -11.82 -1.01
CA GLN A 177 -13.94 -12.80 -1.29
C GLN A 177 -13.13 -13.15 -0.04
N SER A 178 -13.09 -12.25 0.95
CA SER A 178 -12.55 -12.48 2.29
C SER A 178 -13.29 -11.60 3.31
N GLY A 179 -13.78 -12.19 4.41
CA GLY A 179 -14.50 -11.48 5.48
C GLY A 179 -16.02 -11.67 5.48
N ASN A 180 -16.68 -11.15 6.52
CA ASN A 180 -18.14 -11.12 6.66
C ASN A 180 -18.62 -9.67 6.87
N VAL A 181 -19.83 -9.37 6.39
CA VAL A 181 -20.53 -8.15 6.80
C VAL A 181 -21.09 -8.39 8.20
N SER A 182 -20.50 -7.76 9.21
CA SER A 182 -20.84 -7.97 10.63
C SER A 182 -22.00 -7.07 11.11
N LYS A 183 -22.21 -5.92 10.46
CA LYS A 183 -23.29 -4.99 10.77
C LYS A 183 -23.58 -4.10 9.58
N VAL A 184 -24.86 -3.87 9.29
CA VAL A 184 -25.34 -2.90 8.29
C VAL A 184 -26.22 -1.90 9.02
N MET A 185 -25.99 -0.61 8.82
CA MET A 185 -26.80 0.47 9.37
C MET A 185 -27.28 1.36 8.23
N PHE A 186 -28.59 1.55 8.18
CA PHE A 186 -29.25 2.43 7.20
C PHE A 186 -29.37 3.83 7.81
N GLY A 187 -28.96 4.85 7.03
CA GLY A 187 -29.28 6.24 7.36
C GLY A 187 -30.77 6.51 7.16
N LYS A 188 -31.26 7.62 7.74
CA LYS A 188 -32.69 8.01 7.70
C LYS A 188 -33.35 8.03 6.30
N ASN A 189 -32.56 8.06 5.21
CA ASN A 189 -33.05 8.23 3.84
C ASN A 189 -32.61 7.12 2.85
N GLU A 190 -32.18 5.93 3.28
CA GLU A 190 -31.71 4.79 2.43
C GLU A 190 -30.52 5.06 1.48
N ILE A 191 -30.17 6.33 1.24
CA ILE A 191 -29.08 6.83 0.38
C ILE A 191 -27.69 6.64 1.04
N ASN A 192 -27.67 6.36 2.34
CA ASN A 192 -26.45 6.16 3.12
C ASN A 192 -26.49 4.79 3.80
N CYS A 193 -25.59 3.91 3.41
CA CYS A 193 -25.34 2.67 4.13
C CYS A 193 -23.96 2.69 4.78
N GLN A 194 -23.92 2.26 6.03
CA GLN A 194 -22.69 2.00 6.76
C GLN A 194 -22.61 0.50 7.03
N PHE A 195 -21.48 -0.11 6.72
CA PHE A 195 -21.25 -1.50 7.09
C PHE A 195 -19.90 -1.72 7.74
N THR A 196 -19.86 -2.73 8.60
CA THR A 196 -18.66 -3.17 9.29
C THR A 196 -18.22 -4.49 8.68
N LEU A 197 -17.12 -4.48 7.94
CA LEU A 197 -16.51 -5.70 7.41
C LEU A 197 -15.62 -6.31 8.47
N GLN A 198 -15.74 -7.60 8.73
CA GLN A 198 -14.87 -8.32 9.65
C GLN A 198 -14.08 -9.39 8.90
N SER A 199 -12.75 -9.30 8.96
CA SER A 199 -11.86 -10.34 8.43
C SER A 199 -12.07 -11.66 9.19
N ILE A 200 -12.30 -12.76 8.46
CA ILE A 200 -12.49 -14.10 9.05
C ILE A 200 -11.19 -14.63 9.66
N SER A 201 -10.04 -14.29 9.09
CA SER A 201 -8.74 -14.80 9.53
C SER A 201 -8.13 -14.03 10.69
N THR A 202 -8.45 -12.75 10.82
CA THR A 202 -7.82 -11.86 11.81
C THR A 202 -8.79 -11.22 12.79
N GLY A 203 -10.10 -11.28 12.52
CA GLY A 203 -11.13 -10.61 13.32
C GLY A 203 -11.13 -9.08 13.19
N ALA A 204 -10.26 -8.50 12.36
CA ALA A 204 -10.16 -7.06 12.15
C ALA A 204 -11.44 -6.49 11.53
N THR A 205 -11.90 -5.34 12.05
CA THR A 205 -13.12 -4.67 11.62
C THR A 205 -12.83 -3.40 10.84
N MET A 206 -13.49 -3.22 9.70
CA MET A 206 -13.38 -2.05 8.82
C MET A 206 -14.75 -1.42 8.66
N HIS A 207 -14.87 -0.12 8.90
CA HIS A 207 -16.13 0.60 8.75
C HIS A 207 -16.16 1.33 7.43
N GLN A 208 -17.06 0.92 6.54
CA GLN A 208 -17.24 1.57 5.27
C GLN A 208 -18.56 2.33 5.23
N ARG A 209 -18.52 3.55 4.69
CA ARG A 209 -19.69 4.35 4.35
C ARG A 209 -19.83 4.41 2.84
N VAL A 210 -20.97 4.02 2.33
CA VAL A 210 -21.36 4.24 0.93
C VAL A 210 -22.38 5.37 0.91
N ILE A 211 -22.07 6.42 0.13
CA ILE A 211 -22.98 7.53 -0.14
C ILE A 211 -23.43 7.35 -1.59
N LEU A 212 -24.71 7.07 -1.82
CA LEU A 212 -25.28 7.01 -3.16
C LEU A 212 -25.47 8.45 -3.69
N SER A 213 -24.38 9.12 -4.08
CA SER A 213 -24.50 10.38 -4.82
C SER A 213 -24.69 10.05 -6.30
N GLY A 214 -25.92 10.14 -6.80
CA GLY A 214 -26.18 10.13 -8.25
C GLY A 214 -27.28 9.21 -8.77
N ILE A 215 -28.37 8.97 -8.02
CA ILE A 215 -29.61 8.50 -8.67
C ILE A 215 -30.17 9.69 -9.43
N TRP A 216 -29.98 9.68 -10.75
CA TRP A 216 -30.76 10.51 -11.65
C TRP A 216 -32.22 10.16 -11.45
N ASP A 217 -32.97 11.10 -10.88
CA ASP A 217 -34.42 11.05 -10.84
C ASP A 217 -34.94 11.23 -12.26
N SER A 218 -35.32 10.13 -12.93
CA SER A 218 -35.98 10.18 -14.23
C SER A 218 -37.48 10.48 -14.12
N SER A 219 -37.99 10.88 -12.96
CA SER A 219 -39.41 11.13 -12.72
C SER A 219 -39.80 12.60 -12.53
N SER A 220 -38.87 13.53 -12.79
CA SER A 220 -39.16 14.96 -12.70
C SER A 220 -38.83 15.74 -13.97
N TRP A 221 -39.60 15.50 -15.05
CA TRP A 221 -39.92 16.54 -16.04
C TRP A 221 -41.38 16.37 -16.51
N PRO A 222 -42.15 17.46 -16.69
CA PRO A 222 -43.48 17.43 -17.29
C PRO A 222 -43.45 17.06 -18.79
#